data_AF-A0A2N1MFI7-F1
#
_entry.id   AF-A0A2N1MFI7-F1
#
_cell.length_a   1.000
_cell.length_b   1.000
_cell.length_c   1.000
_cell.angle_alpha   90.00
_cell.angle_beta   90.00
_cell.angle_gamma   90.00
#
_symmetry.space_group_name_H-M   'P 1'
#
loop_
_entity.id
_entity.type
_entity.pdbx_description
1 polymer ?
#
loop_
_entity_poly.entity_id
_entity_poly.type
_entity_poly.pdbx_seq_one_letter_code
_entity_poly.pdbx_strand_id
1 'polypeptide(L)'
;MKECWDADPLKRPDAYALMKKMEKINLDYQNMSDELFKSEIVDNLEMNKVEENYMSSRLFTSKIHNLGNLPEPRNATEEEQEGITFH
;
A
#
# COMPACT_ATOMS: atom_id res chain seq x y z
N MET A 1 -7.15 2.56 -3.83
CA MET A 1 -6.12 2.68 -2.78
C MET A 1 -6.29 3.91 -1.91
N LYS A 2 -6.55 5.11 -2.45
CA LYS A 2 -6.78 6.30 -1.61
C LYS A 2 -7.92 6.15 -0.60
N GLU A 3 -8.99 5.47 -0.99
CA GLU A 3 -10.15 5.19 -0.14
C GLU A 3 -9.85 4.20 1.00
N CYS A 4 -8.79 3.38 0.90
CA CYS A 4 -8.49 2.37 1.92
C CYS A 4 -7.91 2.97 3.22
N TRP A 5 -7.46 4.24 3.17
CA TRP A 5 -6.91 4.97 4.31
C TRP A 5 -7.73 6.23 4.62
N ASP A 6 -9.03 6.21 4.29
CA ASP A 6 -9.95 7.25 4.76
C ASP A 6 -10.01 7.25 6.30
N ALA A 7 -10.09 8.45 6.89
CA ALA A 7 -10.17 8.59 8.34
C ALA A 7 -11.50 8.01 8.87
N ASP A 8 -12.57 8.11 8.08
CA ASP A 8 -13.88 7.54 8.38
C ASP A 8 -13.92 6.05 7.98
N PRO A 9 -14.07 5.11 8.93
CA PRO A 9 -14.14 3.68 8.63
C PRO A 9 -15.28 3.32 7.67
N LEU A 10 -16.40 4.06 7.69
CA LEU A 10 -17.54 3.80 6.83
C LEU A 10 -17.28 4.17 5.36
N LYS A 11 -16.29 5.03 5.11
CA LYS A 11 -15.84 5.38 3.75
C LYS A 11 -14.80 4.42 3.20
N ARG A 12 -14.22 3.56 4.05
CA ARG A 12 -13.28 2.53 3.59
C ARG A 12 -14.05 1.44 2.86
N PRO A 13 -13.57 1.00 1.69
CA PRO A 13 -14.16 -0.14 1.01
C PRO A 13 -13.93 -1.40 1.85
N ASP A 14 -14.97 -2.23 1.95
CA ASP A 14 -14.81 -3.56 2.53
C ASP A 14 -13.95 -4.48 1.63
N ALA A 15 -13.60 -5.65 2.15
CA ALA A 15 -12.76 -6.62 1.46
C ALA A 15 -13.38 -7.08 0.13
N TYR A 16 -14.70 -7.23 0.08
CA TYR A 16 -15.41 -7.69 -1.11
C TYR A 16 -15.45 -6.61 -2.20
N ALA A 17 -15.69 -5.36 -1.82
CA ALA A 17 -15.62 -4.21 -2.73
C ALA A 17 -14.21 -4.05 -3.32
N LEU A 18 -13.17 -4.24 -2.50
CA LEU A 18 -11.78 -4.22 -2.97
C LEU A 18 -11.50 -5.36 -3.94
N MET A 19 -11.92 -6.59 -3.62
CA MET A 19 -11.78 -7.76 -4.49
C MET A 19 -12.42 -7.52 -5.87
N LYS A 20 -13.66 -7.01 -5.91
CA LYS A 20 -14.32 -6.66 -7.18
C LYS A 20 -13.55 -5.63 -8.00
N LYS A 21 -12.96 -4.62 -7.35
CA LYS A 21 -12.13 -3.63 -8.04
C LYS A 21 -10.89 -4.29 -8.66
N MET A 22 -10.24 -5.22 -7.95
CA MET A 22 -9.11 -5.98 -8.48
C MET A 22 -9.51 -6.89 -9.64
N GLU A 23 -10.62 -7.62 -9.52
CA GLU A 23 -11.14 -8.48 -10.58
C GLU A 23 -11.44 -7.68 -11.85
N LYS A 24 -12.04 -6.49 -11.70
CA LYS A 24 -12.29 -5.59 -12.83
C LYS A 24 -10.99 -5.15 -13.50
N ILE A 25 -10.01 -4.68 -12.72
CA ILE A 25 -8.71 -4.26 -13.26
C ILE A 25 -8.04 -5.42 -13.99
N ASN A 26 -8.07 -6.62 -13.41
CA ASN A 26 -7.51 -7.82 -14.03
C ASN A 26 -8.25 -8.16 -15.34
N LEU A 27 -9.57 -8.08 -15.37
CA LEU A 27 -10.35 -8.32 -16.58
C LEU A 27 -10.05 -7.27 -17.66
N ASP A 28 -10.01 -5.99 -17.29
CA ASP A 28 -9.66 -4.89 -18.20
C ASP A 28 -8.25 -5.07 -18.78
N TYR A 29 -7.31 -5.55 -17.95
CA TYR A 29 -5.95 -5.89 -18.36
C TYR A 29 -5.96 -7.08 -19.34
N GLN A 30 -6.60 -8.20 -19.01
CA GLN A 30 -6.67 -9.40 -19.86
C GLN A 30 -7.35 -9.14 -21.21
N ASN A 31 -8.24 -8.16 -21.28
CA ASN A 31 -8.93 -7.78 -22.52
C ASN A 31 -8.12 -6.81 -23.40
N MET A 32 -6.95 -6.33 -22.94
CA MET A 32 -6.06 -5.48 -23.73
C MET A 32 -5.27 -6.35 -24.73
N SER A 33 -4.97 -5.83 -25.93
CA SER A 33 -4.29 -6.61 -26.97
C SER A 33 -2.83 -6.92 -26.61
N ASP A 34 -2.40 -8.16 -26.89
CA ASP A 34 -1.04 -8.70 -26.65
C ASP A 34 0.13 -7.83 -27.15
N GLU A 35 -0.11 -6.92 -28.11
CA GLU A 35 0.92 -6.04 -28.67
C GLU A 35 1.41 -4.97 -27.67
N LEU A 36 0.52 -4.45 -26.80
CA LEU A 36 0.88 -3.50 -25.74
C LEU A 36 1.62 -4.19 -24.58
N PHE A 37 1.22 -5.43 -24.28
CA PHE A 37 1.85 -6.25 -23.25
C PHE A 37 3.32 -6.57 -23.54
N LYS A 38 3.66 -6.82 -24.81
CA LYS A 38 5.04 -7.15 -25.20
C LYS A 38 5.99 -5.99 -24.96
N SER A 39 5.60 -4.74 -25.22
CA SER A 39 6.49 -3.60 -24.94
C SER A 39 6.58 -3.33 -23.44
N GLU A 40 5.45 -3.26 -22.73
CA GLU A 40 5.44 -2.86 -21.32
C GLU A 40 6.09 -3.91 -20.39
N ILE A 41 5.91 -5.22 -20.64
CA ILE A 41 6.57 -6.27 -19.85
C ILE A 41 8.07 -6.32 -20.14
N VAL A 42 8.49 -6.19 -21.40
CA VAL A 42 9.92 -6.20 -21.75
C VAL A 42 10.62 -4.98 -21.13
N ASP A 43 10.02 -3.80 -21.24
CA ASP A 43 10.57 -2.56 -20.67
C ASP A 43 10.63 -2.61 -19.12
N ASN A 44 9.56 -3.10 -18.46
CA ASN A 44 9.53 -3.24 -17.00
C ASN A 44 10.43 -4.36 -16.48
N LEU A 45 10.58 -5.47 -17.21
CA LEU A 45 11.48 -6.57 -16.85
C LEU A 45 12.95 -6.15 -17.01
N GLU A 46 13.26 -5.32 -18.00
CA GLU A 46 14.59 -4.73 -18.20
C GLU A 46 14.94 -3.75 -17.06
N MET A 47 13.98 -2.96 -16.58
CA MET A 47 14.18 -2.09 -15.39
C MET A 47 14.36 -2.88 -14.08
N ASN A 48 13.66 -4.00 -13.90
CA ASN A 48 13.73 -4.80 -12.66
C ASN A 48 14.97 -5.72 -12.57
N LYS A 49 15.70 -5.94 -13.66
CA LYS A 49 16.97 -6.70 -13.63
C LYS A 49 18.13 -5.98 -12.93
N VAL A 50 17.96 -4.71 -12.58
CA VAL A 50 19.02 -3.90 -11.93
C VAL A 50 19.07 -4.09 -10.40
N GLU A 51 18.10 -4.77 -9.78
CA GLU A 51 18.09 -4.87 -8.32
C GLU A 51 17.69 -6.27 -7.78
N GLU A 52 18.37 -7.32 -8.26
CA GLU A 52 18.44 -8.62 -7.56
C GLU A 52 19.32 -8.55 -6.29
N ASN A 53 19.01 -7.62 -5.38
CA ASN A 53 19.63 -7.53 -4.06
C ASN A 53 18.60 -7.71 -2.92
N TYR A 54 17.48 -8.38 -3.18
CA TYR A 54 16.44 -8.67 -2.17
C TYR A 54 16.91 -9.62 -1.04
N MET A 55 18.15 -10.12 -1.10
CA MET A 55 18.75 -10.97 -0.06
C MET A 55 20.04 -10.37 0.54
N SER A 56 20.20 -9.05 0.55
CA SER A 56 21.25 -8.46 1.37
C SER A 56 20.72 -8.23 2.78
N SER A 57 20.92 -9.22 3.65
CA SER A 57 20.89 -9.11 5.12
C SER A 57 22.00 -8.20 5.65
N ARG A 58 22.29 -7.09 4.96
CA ARG A 58 23.33 -6.13 5.30
C ARG A 58 22.79 -5.18 6.36
N LEU A 59 23.08 -5.54 7.60
CA LEU A 59 23.48 -4.63 8.68
C LEU A 59 22.53 -3.43 8.85
N PHE A 60 21.48 -3.61 9.65
CA PHE A 60 20.69 -2.49 10.15
C PHE A 60 21.57 -1.58 11.02
N THR A 61 22.27 -0.63 10.41
CA THR A 61 22.78 0.57 11.07
C THR A 61 21.80 1.71 10.81
N SER A 62 20.52 1.51 11.10
CA SER A 62 19.57 2.61 11.05
C SER A 62 19.88 3.59 12.19
N LYS A 63 20.02 4.87 11.84
CA LYS A 63 20.20 5.94 12.82
C LYS A 63 18.83 6.25 13.44
N ILE A 64 18.72 6.21 14.76
CA ILE A 64 17.49 6.61 15.46
C ILE A 64 17.34 8.13 15.33
N HIS A 65 16.27 8.56 14.66
CA HIS A 65 15.90 9.97 14.55
C HIS A 65 14.81 10.29 15.56
N ASN A 66 15.11 11.17 16.53
CA ASN A 66 14.11 11.71 17.44
C ASN A 66 13.34 12.81 16.71
N LEU A 67 12.15 12.49 16.20
CA LEU A 67 11.24 13.47 15.60
C LEU A 67 10.50 14.21 16.73
N GLY A 68 10.96 15.41 17.06
CA GLY A 68 10.18 16.36 17.85
C GLY A 68 9.22 17.16 16.96
N ASN A 69 8.02 17.46 17.46
CA ASN A 69 6.94 18.17 16.76
C ASN A 69 6.42 17.44 15.50
N LEU A 70 5.84 16.26 15.70
CA LEU A 70 5.08 15.59 14.63
C LEU A 70 3.83 16.41 14.27
N PRO A 71 3.41 16.43 13.00
CA PRO A 71 2.11 16.97 12.64
C PRO A 71 1.01 16.21 13.38
N GLU A 72 -0.12 16.86 13.65
CA GLU A 72 -1.23 16.22 14.35
C GLU A 72 -1.60 14.89 13.67
N PRO A 73 -1.75 13.81 14.47
CA PRO A 73 -2.12 12.52 13.94
C PRO A 73 -3.48 12.64 13.27
N ARG A 74 -3.50 12.48 11.95
CA ARG A 74 -4.72 12.56 11.13
C ARG A 74 -5.76 11.46 11.45
N ASN A 75 -5.39 10.50 12.31
CA ASN A 75 -6.12 9.26 12.58
C ASN A 75 -6.48 9.07 14.07
N ALA A 76 -6.20 10.02 14.95
CA ALA A 76 -6.54 9.89 16.38
C ALA A 76 -7.66 10.87 16.72
N THR A 77 -8.91 10.42 16.60
CA THR A 77 -9.99 11.01 17.38
C THR A 77 -9.83 10.46 18.80
N GLU A 78 -9.78 11.35 19.79
CA GLU A 78 -9.47 11.09 21.20
C GLU A 78 -10.34 9.99 21.86
N GLU A 79 -11.52 9.70 21.30
CA GLU A 79 -12.50 8.75 21.86
C GLU A 79 -12.13 7.26 21.74
N GLU A 80 -11.20 6.82 20.91
CA GLU A 80 -10.89 5.37 20.77
C GLU A 80 -9.82 4.85 21.75
N GLN A 81 -9.17 5.70 22.55
CA GLN A 81 -8.14 5.28 23.51
C GLN A 81 -8.59 5.22 24.98
N GLU A 82 -9.77 5.74 25.34
CA GLU A 82 -10.32 5.65 26.71
C GLU A 82 -11.20 4.40 26.96
N GLY A 83 -10.91 3.29 26.26
CA GLY A 83 -11.75 2.08 26.28
C GLY A 83 -11.13 0.84 26.94
N ILE A 84 -10.03 0.95 27.69
CA ILE A 84 -9.43 -0.21 28.40
C ILE A 84 -9.04 0.16 29.84
N THR A 85 -10.02 0.54 30.65
CA THR A 85 -9.96 0.36 32.10
C THR A 85 -10.69 -0.93 32.45
N PHE A 86 -9.93 -2.02 32.61
CA PHE A 86 -10.45 -3.25 33.22
C PHE A 86 -10.74 -2.97 34.71
N HIS A 87 -11.96 -3.26 35.14
CA HIS A 87 -12.36 -3.26 36.54
C HIS A 87 -12.34 -4.67 37.13
#